data_AF-A0A352CHK9-F1
#
_entry.id   AF-A0A352CHK9-F1
#
_cell.length_a   1.000
_cell.length_b   1.000
_cell.length_c   1.000
_cell.angle_alpha   90.00
_cell.angle_beta   90.00
_cell.angle_gamma   90.00
#
_symmetry.space_group_name_H-M   'P 1'
#
loop_
_entity.id
_entity.type
_entity.pdbx_description
1 polymer ?
#
loop_
_entity_poly.entity_id
_entity_poly.type
_entity_poly.pdbx_seq_one_letter_code
_entity_poly.pdbx_strand_id
1 'polypeptide(L)'
;MRRILFIGWFCFLGSVGWAQKTSPVSVQAKAPVIKPGAEQVKSYLPLLQGKRVALFANQTSMIGTTHLVDSLQKLGVDIRVIFGPEHGFRGDADAGEKVGNYIDKKTGIPVVSLYGAKRRPDEKDLSEIDVMLFDIQDVGVRFYTYISSLEAYMESAMEFKKPLIVLDRPNPNGFYVDGPVLDLQYRSFIGMQPIPIVYGLTIGEYASMLLGEGWIFK
;
A
#
# COMPACT_ATOMS: atom_id res chain seq x y z
N MET A 1 -30.52 60.26 -10.94
CA MET A 1 -31.70 59.74 -10.20
C MET A 1 -32.29 58.57 -10.98
N ARG A 2 -32.59 57.49 -10.27
CA ARG A 2 -33.47 56.35 -10.59
C ARG A 2 -34.08 56.30 -11.99
N ARG A 3 -34.04 55.12 -12.61
CA ARG A 3 -35.24 54.28 -12.81
C ARG A 3 -34.89 52.92 -13.42
N ILE A 4 -34.77 51.93 -12.53
CA ILE A 4 -34.96 50.52 -12.86
C ILE A 4 -36.48 50.32 -12.91
N LEU A 5 -37.01 49.89 -14.06
CA LEU A 5 -38.37 49.35 -14.17
C LEU A 5 -38.27 47.83 -14.26
N PHE A 6 -38.77 47.14 -13.23
CA PHE A 6 -39.19 45.75 -13.34
C PHE A 6 -40.71 45.75 -13.53
N ILE A 7 -41.16 45.31 -14.69
CA ILE A 7 -42.56 44.93 -14.90
C ILE A 7 -42.58 43.41 -14.84
N GLY A 8 -43.07 42.90 -13.70
CA GLY A 8 -43.33 41.49 -13.50
C GLY A 8 -44.53 41.06 -14.33
N TRP A 9 -44.37 39.96 -15.07
CA TRP A 9 -45.49 39.24 -15.64
C TRP A 9 -45.61 37.91 -14.89
N PHE A 10 -46.59 37.83 -13.99
CA PHE A 10 -46.95 36.60 -13.32
C PHE A 10 -47.90 35.83 -14.24
N CYS A 11 -47.36 34.92 -15.05
CA CYS A 11 -48.14 33.93 -15.78
C CYS A 11 -48.20 32.65 -14.94
N PHE A 12 -49.33 32.46 -14.25
CA PHE A 12 -49.73 31.16 -13.74
C PHE A 12 -50.16 30.29 -14.93
N LEU A 13 -49.23 29.50 -15.49
CA LEU A 13 -49.59 28.33 -16.29
C LEU A 13 -49.54 27.11 -15.38
N GLY A 14 -50.72 26.57 -15.07
CA GLY A 14 -50.84 25.24 -14.48
C GLY A 14 -50.38 24.18 -15.48
N SER A 15 -49.14 23.71 -15.33
CA SER A 15 -48.68 22.48 -15.94
C SER A 15 -48.87 21.34 -14.94
N VAL A 16 -49.86 20.48 -15.19
CA VAL A 16 -49.92 19.15 -14.59
C VAL A 16 -48.77 18.35 -15.20
N GLY A 17 -47.59 18.46 -14.60
CA GLY A 17 -46.42 17.66 -14.96
C GLY A 17 -46.61 16.24 -14.44
N TRP A 18 -46.71 15.28 -15.35
CA TRP A 18 -46.69 13.86 -15.02
C TRP A 18 -45.48 13.56 -14.13
N ALA A 19 -45.74 13.09 -12.91
CA ALA A 19 -44.71 12.49 -12.09
C ALA A 19 -44.11 11.32 -12.88
N GLN A 20 -42.85 11.44 -13.30
CA GLN A 20 -42.11 10.28 -13.78
C GLN A 20 -42.12 9.27 -12.65
N LYS A 21 -42.73 8.10 -12.88
CA LYS A 21 -42.53 6.93 -12.03
C LYS A 21 -41.02 6.69 -12.03
N THR A 22 -40.36 7.05 -10.94
CA THR A 22 -38.99 6.62 -10.70
C THR A 22 -39.05 5.11 -10.60
N SER A 23 -38.56 4.42 -11.63
CA SER A 23 -38.28 2.99 -11.51
C SER A 23 -37.38 2.83 -10.28
N PRO A 24 -37.69 1.94 -9.34
CA PRO A 24 -36.78 1.67 -8.25
C PRO A 24 -35.47 1.25 -8.88
N VAL A 25 -34.40 1.99 -8.58
CA VAL A 25 -33.03 1.62 -8.97
C VAL A 25 -32.85 0.19 -8.49
N SER A 26 -32.72 -0.72 -9.46
CA SER A 26 -32.51 -2.14 -9.19
C SER A 26 -31.32 -2.25 -8.25
N VAL A 27 -31.55 -2.91 -7.12
CA VAL A 27 -30.56 -3.20 -6.07
C VAL A 27 -29.22 -3.54 -6.72
N GLN A 28 -28.21 -2.73 -6.41
CA GLN A 28 -26.83 -2.85 -6.88
C GLN A 28 -26.40 -4.32 -6.81
N ALA A 29 -25.92 -4.86 -7.93
CA ALA A 29 -25.14 -6.08 -7.91
C ALA A 29 -24.03 -5.90 -6.87
N LYS A 30 -23.97 -6.81 -5.89
CA LYS A 30 -22.94 -6.80 -4.84
C LYS A 30 -21.59 -6.72 -5.55
N ALA A 31 -20.85 -5.62 -5.35
CA ALA A 31 -19.55 -5.45 -5.96
C ALA A 31 -18.70 -6.70 -5.67
N PRO A 32 -17.96 -7.21 -6.67
CA PRO A 32 -17.14 -8.40 -6.48
C PRO A 32 -16.18 -8.16 -5.32
N VAL A 33 -16.12 -9.15 -4.41
CA VAL A 33 -15.20 -9.08 -3.27
C VAL A 33 -13.77 -9.16 -3.81
N ILE A 34 -13.03 -8.06 -3.72
CA ILE A 34 -11.62 -8.01 -4.11
C ILE A 34 -10.83 -8.83 -3.10
N LYS A 35 -9.97 -9.74 -3.60
CA LYS A 35 -9.04 -10.52 -2.78
C LYS A 35 -7.63 -9.93 -2.88
N PRO A 36 -7.10 -9.31 -1.81
CA PRO A 36 -5.72 -8.84 -1.77
C PRO A 36 -4.72 -9.95 -2.07
N GLY A 37 -3.51 -9.58 -2.50
CA GLY A 37 -2.43 -10.52 -2.80
C GLY A 37 -2.18 -11.52 -1.66
N ALA A 38 -2.20 -11.05 -0.41
CA ALA A 38 -2.04 -11.88 0.78
C ALA A 38 -3.08 -13.02 0.88
N GLU A 39 -4.33 -12.81 0.45
CA GLU A 39 -5.38 -13.82 0.48
C GLU A 39 -5.26 -14.87 -0.64
N GLN A 40 -4.43 -14.60 -1.65
CA GLN A 40 -4.23 -15.49 -2.79
C GLN A 40 -3.15 -16.55 -2.50
N VAL A 41 -3.16 -17.15 -1.30
CA VAL A 41 -2.11 -18.07 -0.81
C VAL A 41 -1.67 -19.12 -1.84
N LYS A 42 -2.61 -19.68 -2.62
CA LYS A 42 -2.31 -20.69 -3.64
C LYS A 42 -1.38 -20.21 -4.76
N SER A 43 -1.37 -18.91 -5.08
CA SER A 43 -0.55 -18.37 -6.16
C SER A 43 0.91 -18.20 -5.77
N TYR A 44 1.19 -17.86 -4.50
CA TYR A 44 2.54 -17.52 -4.05
C TYR A 44 3.15 -18.54 -3.08
N LEU A 45 2.37 -19.35 -2.36
CA LEU A 45 2.90 -20.36 -1.42
C LEU A 45 3.92 -21.32 -2.08
N PRO A 46 3.70 -21.85 -3.30
CA PRO A 46 4.70 -22.69 -3.96
C PRO A 46 6.04 -21.99 -4.21
N LEU A 47 6.03 -20.66 -4.34
CA LEU A 47 7.24 -19.85 -4.53
C LEU A 47 8.03 -19.68 -3.23
N LEU A 48 7.43 -19.96 -2.07
CA LEU A 48 8.03 -19.78 -0.73
C LEU A 48 8.49 -21.09 -0.08
N GLN A 49 7.95 -22.24 -0.53
CA GLN A 49 8.25 -23.54 0.09
C GLN A 49 9.73 -23.91 -0.06
N GLY A 50 10.35 -24.34 1.04
CA GLY A 50 11.76 -24.70 1.11
C GLY A 50 12.74 -23.53 0.97
N LYS A 51 12.27 -22.28 1.03
CA LYS A 51 13.10 -21.07 0.96
C LYS A 51 13.14 -20.35 2.30
N ARG A 52 14.26 -19.70 2.59
CA ARG A 52 14.41 -18.75 3.71
C ARG A 52 13.81 -17.41 3.31
N VAL A 53 12.72 -17.02 3.96
CA VAL A 53 11.90 -15.87 3.58
C VAL A 53 12.19 -14.66 4.48
N ALA A 54 12.39 -13.51 3.88
CA ALA A 54 12.28 -12.22 4.55
C ALA A 54 10.93 -11.57 4.22
N LEU A 55 10.30 -10.92 5.20
CA LEU A 55 8.95 -10.38 5.04
C LEU A 55 8.86 -8.95 5.56
N PHE A 56 8.50 -7.99 4.70
CA PHE A 56 8.14 -6.63 5.11
C PHE A 56 6.64 -6.57 5.41
N ALA A 57 6.28 -6.23 6.66
CA ALA A 57 4.89 -6.17 7.11
C ALA A 57 4.68 -5.22 8.29
N ASN A 58 3.41 -4.86 8.49
CA ASN A 58 2.93 -4.21 9.70
C ASN A 58 1.57 -4.81 10.12
N GLN A 59 0.87 -4.16 11.05
CA GLN A 59 -0.43 -4.61 11.56
C GLN A 59 -1.54 -4.73 10.49
N THR A 60 -1.35 -4.14 9.31
CA THR A 60 -2.31 -4.22 8.20
C THR A 60 -2.17 -5.50 7.37
N SER A 61 -1.08 -6.24 7.56
CA SER A 61 -0.71 -7.45 6.81
C SER A 61 -1.54 -8.65 7.25
N MET A 62 -2.85 -8.57 7.05
CA MET A 62 -3.84 -9.55 7.51
C MET A 62 -4.40 -10.39 6.36
N ILE A 63 -4.67 -11.66 6.65
CA ILE A 63 -5.48 -12.60 5.86
C ILE A 63 -6.74 -12.90 6.69
N GLY A 64 -7.87 -12.28 6.32
CA GLY A 64 -9.05 -12.27 7.18
C GLY A 64 -8.73 -11.66 8.55
N THR A 65 -8.81 -12.48 9.61
CA THR A 65 -8.52 -12.07 11.00
C THR A 65 -7.16 -12.53 11.52
N THR A 66 -6.35 -13.19 10.68
CA THR A 66 -5.03 -13.71 11.07
C THR A 66 -3.93 -12.96 10.35
N HIS A 67 -2.85 -12.62 11.06
CA HIS A 67 -1.69 -11.96 10.46
C HIS A 67 -1.02 -12.87 9.41
N LEU A 68 -0.49 -12.28 8.34
CA LEU A 68 0.18 -12.97 7.23
C LEU A 68 1.32 -13.87 7.74
N VAL A 69 2.24 -13.31 8.53
CA VAL A 69 3.34 -14.06 9.18
C VAL A 69 2.84 -15.30 9.92
N ASP A 70 1.80 -15.16 10.76
CA ASP A 70 1.26 -16.28 11.53
C ASP A 70 0.67 -17.36 10.62
N SER A 71 -0.01 -16.92 9.55
CA SER A 71 -0.62 -17.80 8.55
C SER A 71 0.46 -18.59 7.78
N LEU A 72 1.51 -17.92 7.33
CA LEU A 72 2.60 -18.52 6.57
C LEU A 72 3.47 -19.43 7.44
N GLN A 73 3.77 -19.04 8.68
CA GLN A 73 4.48 -19.90 9.63
C GLN A 73 3.71 -21.21 9.88
N LYS A 74 2.38 -21.13 10.06
CA LYS A 74 1.52 -22.32 10.19
C LYS A 74 1.51 -23.21 8.95
N LEU A 75 1.72 -22.63 7.77
CA LEU A 75 1.84 -23.35 6.50
C LEU A 75 3.26 -23.88 6.23
N GLY A 76 4.17 -23.80 7.21
CA GLY A 76 5.53 -24.33 7.12
C GLY A 76 6.51 -23.46 6.35
N VAL A 77 6.18 -22.18 6.12
CA VAL A 77 7.11 -21.23 5.50
C VAL A 77 8.21 -20.85 6.49
N ASP A 78 9.47 -20.96 6.07
CA ASP A 78 10.64 -20.63 6.88
C ASP A 78 10.93 -19.11 6.83
N ILE A 79 10.22 -18.36 7.66
CA ILE A 79 10.41 -16.90 7.78
C ILE A 79 11.56 -16.63 8.76
N ARG A 80 12.65 -16.06 8.25
CA ARG A 80 13.88 -15.82 9.02
C ARG A 80 13.96 -14.43 9.63
N VAL A 81 13.34 -13.44 9.00
CA VAL A 81 13.35 -12.06 9.48
C VAL A 81 12.10 -11.33 9.01
N ILE A 82 11.58 -10.47 9.88
CA ILE A 82 10.49 -9.55 9.58
C ILE A 82 11.05 -8.13 9.57
N PHE A 83 10.71 -7.35 8.56
CA PHE A 83 11.01 -5.94 8.49
C PHE A 83 9.74 -5.12 8.77
N GLY A 84 9.82 -4.17 9.68
CA GLY A 84 8.71 -3.30 10.05
C GLY A 84 8.99 -1.82 9.76
N PRO A 85 7.96 -1.03 9.39
CA PRO A 85 8.06 0.42 9.28
C PRO A 85 8.05 1.11 10.67
N GLU A 86 7.91 2.44 10.68
CA GLU A 86 7.93 3.32 11.86
C GLU A 86 7.04 2.87 13.04
N HIS A 87 5.82 2.41 12.76
CA HIS A 87 4.84 1.99 13.78
C HIS A 87 5.01 0.53 14.24
N GLY A 88 6.11 -0.10 13.84
CA GLY A 88 6.42 -1.48 14.15
C GLY A 88 5.57 -2.49 13.36
N PHE A 89 5.71 -3.75 13.75
CA PHE A 89 5.14 -4.89 13.03
C PHE A 89 3.74 -5.30 13.54
N ARG A 90 3.49 -5.25 14.85
CA ARG A 90 2.19 -5.66 15.44
C ARG A 90 1.23 -4.50 15.74
N GLY A 91 1.69 -3.26 15.64
CA GLY A 91 0.88 -2.08 15.99
C GLY A 91 0.69 -1.85 17.50
N ASP A 92 1.47 -2.54 18.34
CA ASP A 92 1.46 -2.39 19.80
C ASP A 92 2.31 -1.20 20.29
N ALA A 93 2.95 -0.46 19.37
CA ALA A 93 3.79 0.69 19.68
C ALA A 93 3.01 1.99 19.56
N ASP A 94 3.16 2.89 20.53
CA ASP A 94 2.48 4.17 20.53
C ASP A 94 2.98 5.08 19.39
N ALA A 95 2.13 6.03 18.97
CA ALA A 95 2.49 7.01 17.95
C ALA A 95 3.73 7.81 18.38
N GLY A 96 4.85 7.63 17.66
CA GLY A 96 6.11 8.31 17.93
C GLY A 96 7.12 7.51 18.78
N GLU A 97 6.76 6.31 19.24
CA GLU A 97 7.73 5.42 19.86
C GLU A 97 8.63 4.78 18.79
N LYS A 98 9.95 4.92 18.97
CA LYS A 98 10.93 4.22 18.13
C LYS A 98 10.90 2.74 18.47
N VAL A 99 10.25 1.95 17.62
CA VAL A 99 10.35 0.50 17.70
C VAL A 99 11.73 0.09 17.16
N GLY A 100 12.61 -0.34 18.06
CA GLY A 100 13.91 -0.92 17.71
C GLY A 100 13.78 -2.35 17.20
N ASN A 101 14.91 -3.05 17.11
CA ASN A 101 14.91 -4.48 16.78
C ASN A 101 14.45 -5.30 17.99
N TYR A 102 13.64 -6.33 17.76
CA TYR A 102 13.15 -7.22 18.83
C TYR A 102 12.82 -8.61 18.29
N ILE A 103 12.46 -9.55 19.17
CA ILE A 103 11.94 -10.86 18.78
C ILE A 103 10.42 -10.85 18.97
N ASP A 104 9.66 -11.16 17.92
CA ASP A 104 8.21 -11.28 18.02
C ASP A 104 7.84 -12.42 18.98
N LYS A 105 7.22 -12.09 20.11
CA LYS A 105 6.94 -13.07 21.19
C LYS A 105 6.05 -14.23 20.74
N LYS A 106 5.18 -13.99 19.75
CA LYS A 106 4.24 -14.99 19.24
C LYS A 106 4.91 -16.01 18.33
N THR A 107 5.77 -15.56 17.42
CA THR A 107 6.34 -16.39 16.36
C THR A 107 7.80 -16.79 16.61
N GLY A 108 8.50 -16.09 17.51
CA GLY A 108 9.94 -16.27 17.75
C GLY A 108 10.84 -15.69 16.67
N ILE A 109 10.29 -14.98 15.69
CA ILE A 109 11.02 -14.44 14.54
C ILE A 109 11.61 -13.06 14.89
N PRO A 110 12.86 -12.75 14.50
CA PRO A 110 13.42 -11.42 14.67
C PRO A 110 12.70 -10.39 13.80
N VAL A 111 12.38 -9.25 14.42
CA VAL A 111 11.82 -8.06 13.78
C VAL A 111 12.91 -6.99 13.74
N VAL A 112 13.20 -6.49 12.53
CA VAL A 112 14.15 -5.43 12.26
C VAL A 112 13.40 -4.17 11.83
N SER A 113 13.67 -3.06 12.50
CA SER A 113 13.06 -1.77 12.16
C SER A 113 13.77 -1.15 10.96
N LEU A 114 12.99 -0.81 9.92
CA LEU A 114 13.46 -0.05 8.75
C LEU A 114 13.05 1.42 8.86
N TYR A 115 13.18 1.99 10.05
CA TYR A 115 12.91 3.39 10.34
C TYR A 115 14.14 4.12 10.92
N GLY A 116 14.20 5.44 10.67
CA GLY A 116 15.29 6.29 11.17
C GLY A 116 16.60 6.06 10.40
N ALA A 117 17.62 5.56 11.10
CA ALA A 117 18.98 5.42 10.55
C ALA A 117 19.10 4.30 9.50
N LYS A 118 18.28 3.25 9.62
CA LYS A 118 18.23 2.13 8.70
C LYS A 118 16.88 2.15 7.98
N ARG A 119 16.88 2.39 6.66
CA ARG A 119 15.65 2.50 5.85
C ARG A 119 15.44 1.35 4.87
N ARG A 120 16.45 0.50 4.71
CA ARG A 120 16.42 -0.69 3.87
C ARG A 120 17.25 -1.82 4.48
N PRO A 121 16.97 -3.09 4.13
CA PRO A 121 17.82 -4.21 4.53
C PRO A 121 19.23 -4.05 3.97
N ASP A 122 20.23 -4.45 4.73
CA ASP A 122 21.62 -4.52 4.27
C ASP A 122 22.01 -5.96 3.90
N GLU A 123 23.25 -6.15 3.42
CA GLU A 123 23.78 -7.46 3.03
C GLU A 123 23.71 -8.46 4.19
N LYS A 124 23.95 -8.01 5.44
CA LYS A 124 23.93 -8.88 6.61
C LYS A 124 22.52 -9.41 6.84
N ASP A 125 21.49 -8.56 6.75
CA ASP A 125 20.11 -9.00 6.92
C ASP A 125 19.66 -10.00 5.85
N LEU A 126 20.22 -9.90 4.63
CA LEU A 126 19.78 -10.66 3.47
C LEU A 126 20.72 -11.83 3.07
N SER A 127 21.85 -11.98 3.75
CA SER A 127 22.86 -13.02 3.49
C SER A 127 22.25 -14.43 3.47
N GLU A 128 21.36 -14.71 4.42
CA GLU A 128 20.70 -15.99 4.61
C GLU A 128 19.25 -16.02 4.07
N ILE A 129 18.91 -15.11 3.16
CA ILE A 129 17.56 -14.98 2.59
C ILE A 129 17.55 -15.42 1.12
N ASP A 130 16.56 -16.22 0.74
CA ASP A 130 16.38 -16.73 -0.62
C ASP A 130 15.30 -15.98 -1.40
N VAL A 131 14.30 -15.42 -0.70
CA VAL A 131 13.19 -14.65 -1.29
C VAL A 131 12.68 -13.61 -0.31
N MET A 132 12.34 -12.43 -0.84
CA MET A 132 11.75 -11.32 -0.10
C MET A 132 10.26 -11.22 -0.42
N LEU A 133 9.46 -10.88 0.56
CA LEU A 133 8.01 -10.68 0.46
C LEU A 133 7.65 -9.31 1.01
N PHE A 134 6.80 -8.56 0.32
CA PHE A 134 6.34 -7.24 0.75
C PHE A 134 4.81 -7.22 0.81
N ASP A 135 4.24 -6.91 1.98
CA ASP A 135 2.80 -6.82 2.18
C ASP A 135 2.46 -5.71 3.18
N ILE A 136 1.83 -4.63 2.71
CA ILE A 136 1.37 -3.53 3.56
C ILE A 136 0.23 -2.78 2.88
N GLN A 137 -0.74 -2.30 3.65
CA GLN A 137 -1.81 -1.44 3.14
C GLN A 137 -1.34 0.02 3.07
N ASP A 138 -1.20 0.53 1.85
CA ASP A 138 -0.97 1.96 1.59
C ASP A 138 -2.30 2.74 1.47
N VAL A 139 -2.24 4.07 1.47
CA VAL A 139 -3.41 4.95 1.35
C VAL A 139 -3.47 5.78 0.06
N GLY A 140 -2.50 5.64 -0.85
CA GLY A 140 -2.56 6.26 -2.18
C GLY A 140 -2.10 7.69 -2.28
N VAL A 141 -1.34 8.19 -1.30
CA VAL A 141 -0.77 9.55 -1.32
C VAL A 141 0.75 9.54 -1.17
N ARG A 142 1.43 10.39 -1.93
CA ARG A 142 2.90 10.40 -2.08
C ARG A 142 3.67 10.58 -0.77
N PHE A 143 3.11 11.32 0.17
CA PHE A 143 3.74 11.59 1.48
C PHE A 143 3.46 10.54 2.54
N TYR A 144 2.68 9.51 2.21
CA TYR A 144 2.59 8.31 3.04
C TYR A 144 3.74 7.37 2.67
N THR A 145 4.66 7.17 3.61
CA THR A 145 6.03 6.72 3.30
C THR A 145 6.18 5.25 2.95
N TYR A 146 5.10 4.47 2.88
CA TYR A 146 5.20 3.03 2.57
C TYR A 146 5.64 2.76 1.13
N ILE A 147 5.29 3.64 0.17
CA ILE A 147 5.84 3.55 -1.19
C ILE A 147 7.34 3.87 -1.24
N SER A 148 7.84 4.75 -0.36
CA SER A 148 9.27 5.01 -0.20
C SER A 148 9.99 3.84 0.47
N SER A 149 9.33 3.17 1.45
CA SER A 149 9.82 1.93 2.03
C SER A 149 9.87 0.80 1.00
N LEU A 150 8.87 0.68 0.13
CA LEU A 150 8.88 -0.28 -0.99
C LEU A 150 10.06 0.00 -1.91
N GLU A 151 10.25 1.24 -2.35
CA GLU A 151 11.38 1.64 -3.21
C GLU A 151 12.72 1.22 -2.60
N ALA A 152 12.95 1.56 -1.34
CA ALA A 152 14.19 1.22 -0.63
C ALA A 152 14.36 -0.31 -0.43
N TYR A 153 13.25 -1.03 -0.22
CA TYR A 153 13.23 -2.49 -0.11
C TYR A 153 13.54 -3.17 -1.45
N MET A 154 13.02 -2.63 -2.55
CA MET A 154 13.32 -3.05 -3.92
C MET A 154 14.78 -2.81 -4.29
N GLU A 155 15.35 -1.66 -3.92
CA GLU A 155 16.78 -1.36 -4.15
C GLU A 155 17.68 -2.42 -3.48
N SER A 156 17.41 -2.80 -2.23
CA SER A 156 18.15 -3.89 -1.57
C SER A 156 17.91 -5.26 -2.24
N ALA A 157 16.68 -5.55 -2.69
CA ALA A 157 16.41 -6.78 -3.41
C ALA A 157 17.23 -6.86 -4.71
N MET A 158 17.35 -5.75 -5.45
CA MET A 158 18.13 -5.68 -6.69
C MET A 158 19.64 -5.75 -6.41
N GLU A 159 20.15 -4.97 -5.46
CA GLU A 159 21.57 -4.93 -5.08
C GLU A 159 22.08 -6.31 -4.66
N PHE A 160 21.31 -7.02 -3.83
CA PHE A 160 21.69 -8.33 -3.30
C PHE A 160 21.08 -9.50 -4.07
N LYS A 161 20.51 -9.24 -5.26
CA LYS A 161 19.98 -10.24 -6.20
C LYS A 161 18.97 -11.20 -5.57
N LYS A 162 18.09 -10.66 -4.73
CA LYS A 162 17.02 -11.41 -4.07
C LYS A 162 15.72 -11.26 -4.86
N PRO A 163 15.06 -12.37 -5.25
CA PRO A 163 13.71 -12.32 -5.79
C PRO A 163 12.77 -11.63 -4.78
N LEU A 164 11.95 -10.71 -5.27
CA LEU A 164 10.96 -9.99 -4.47
C LEU A 164 9.55 -10.30 -4.99
N ILE A 165 8.65 -10.65 -4.06
CA ILE A 165 7.23 -10.83 -4.32
C ILE A 165 6.48 -9.70 -3.60
N VAL A 166 5.72 -8.90 -4.36
CA VAL A 166 4.84 -7.86 -3.81
C VAL A 166 3.42 -8.42 -3.74
N LEU A 167 2.89 -8.51 -2.52
CA LEU A 167 1.50 -8.91 -2.28
C LEU A 167 0.62 -7.66 -2.38
N ASP A 168 0.11 -7.42 -3.58
CA ASP A 168 -0.57 -6.17 -3.90
C ASP A 168 -1.88 -5.99 -3.11
N ARG A 169 -2.21 -4.73 -2.81
CA ARG A 169 -3.42 -4.35 -2.07
C ARG A 169 -4.13 -3.20 -2.77
N PRO A 170 -5.48 -3.12 -2.67
CA PRO A 170 -6.22 -2.01 -3.27
C PRO A 170 -5.73 -0.67 -2.74
N ASN A 171 -5.55 0.30 -3.63
CA ASN A 171 -5.34 1.69 -3.24
C ASN A 171 -6.70 2.31 -2.91
N PRO A 172 -6.97 2.75 -1.66
CA PRO A 172 -8.25 3.35 -1.29
C PRO A 172 -8.53 4.67 -2.03
N ASN A 173 -7.50 5.34 -2.55
CA ASN A 173 -7.57 6.53 -3.39
C ASN A 173 -7.21 6.24 -4.87
N GLY A 174 -7.22 4.97 -5.29
CA GLY A 174 -6.84 4.56 -6.67
C GLY A 174 -7.84 4.98 -7.76
N PHE A 175 -8.96 5.60 -7.39
CA PHE A 175 -10.02 5.99 -8.32
C PHE A 175 -9.80 7.36 -8.99
N TYR A 176 -8.72 8.07 -8.65
CA TYR A 176 -8.37 9.37 -9.22
C TYR A 176 -6.87 9.67 -9.12
N VAL A 177 -6.42 10.68 -9.87
CA VAL A 177 -5.06 11.22 -9.85
C VAL A 177 -5.17 12.73 -9.64
N ASP A 178 -4.41 13.30 -8.69
CA ASP A 178 -4.51 14.72 -8.34
C ASP A 178 -3.23 15.30 -7.71
N GLY A 179 -3.11 16.62 -7.76
CA GLY A 179 -2.03 17.41 -7.21
C GLY A 179 -0.78 17.52 -8.10
N PRO A 180 0.13 18.45 -7.79
CA PRO A 180 1.34 18.66 -8.57
C PRO A 180 2.27 17.43 -8.52
N VAL A 181 2.82 17.09 -9.68
CA VAL A 181 3.97 16.19 -9.79
C VAL A 181 5.12 16.73 -8.95
N LEU A 182 5.81 15.85 -8.23
CA LEU A 182 6.94 16.26 -7.39
C LEU A 182 8.06 16.85 -8.27
N ASP A 183 8.45 18.09 -7.97
CA ASP A 183 9.73 18.59 -8.41
C ASP A 183 10.84 17.93 -7.59
N LEU A 184 11.74 17.22 -8.28
CA LEU A 184 12.80 16.43 -7.67
C LEU A 184 13.82 17.28 -6.89
N GLN A 185 13.82 18.60 -7.04
CA GLN A 185 14.58 19.48 -6.13
C GLN A 185 14.12 19.38 -4.67
N TYR A 186 12.88 18.95 -4.43
CA TYR A 186 12.28 18.74 -3.10
C TYR A 186 12.24 17.26 -2.68
N ARG A 187 13.01 16.39 -3.36
CA ARG A 187 13.04 14.95 -3.09
C ARG A 187 13.42 14.69 -1.62
N SER A 188 12.62 13.84 -0.96
CA SER A 188 12.86 13.38 0.41
C SER A 188 12.13 12.05 0.64
N PHE A 189 12.24 11.44 1.83
CA PHE A 189 11.58 10.16 2.10
C PHE A 189 10.04 10.23 2.09
N ILE A 190 9.44 11.43 2.16
CA ILE A 190 8.01 11.68 1.98
C ILE A 190 7.64 12.02 0.51
N GLY A 191 8.56 11.80 -0.43
CA GLY A 191 8.38 12.09 -1.85
C GLY A 191 9.65 11.75 -2.61
N MET A 192 9.76 10.51 -3.06
CA MET A 192 10.97 9.99 -3.70
C MET A 192 10.97 10.16 -5.22
N GLN A 193 9.80 10.10 -5.86
CA GLN A 193 9.67 10.01 -7.31
C GLN A 193 8.78 11.12 -7.89
N PRO A 194 8.92 11.45 -9.19
CA PRO A 194 8.14 12.49 -9.85
C PRO A 194 6.73 12.00 -10.16
N ILE A 195 5.96 11.71 -9.10
CA ILE A 195 4.55 11.33 -9.15
C ILE A 195 3.67 12.45 -8.54
N PRO A 196 2.37 12.53 -8.89
CA PRO A 196 1.40 13.45 -8.27
C PRO A 196 1.23 13.21 -6.76
N ILE A 197 0.45 14.05 -6.08
CA ILE A 197 0.15 13.85 -4.65
C ILE A 197 -0.69 12.59 -4.47
N VAL A 198 -1.79 12.48 -5.20
CA VAL A 198 -2.60 11.26 -5.29
C VAL A 198 -2.19 10.58 -6.59
N TYR A 199 -1.50 9.47 -6.48
CA TYR A 199 -0.80 8.87 -7.62
C TYR A 199 -1.62 7.81 -8.35
N GLY A 200 -2.76 7.38 -7.79
CA GLY A 200 -3.77 6.58 -8.50
C GLY A 200 -3.39 5.13 -8.81
N LEU A 201 -2.28 4.61 -8.26
CA LEU A 201 -1.78 3.24 -8.52
C LEU A 201 -1.89 2.37 -7.27
N THR A 202 -2.01 1.05 -7.44
CA THR A 202 -1.70 0.12 -6.35
C THR A 202 -0.21 0.10 -6.05
N ILE A 203 0.18 -0.54 -4.94
CA ILE A 203 1.59 -0.64 -4.57
C ILE A 203 2.36 -1.55 -5.54
N GLY A 204 1.70 -2.58 -6.09
CA GLY A 204 2.26 -3.43 -7.14
C GLY A 204 2.41 -2.71 -8.49
N GLU A 205 1.44 -1.88 -8.87
CA GLU A 205 1.55 -1.02 -10.06
C GLU A 205 2.66 0.03 -9.89
N TYR A 206 2.79 0.64 -8.71
CA TYR A 206 3.89 1.56 -8.40
C TYR A 206 5.26 0.85 -8.46
N ALA A 207 5.40 -0.35 -7.90
CA ALA A 207 6.61 -1.16 -8.03
C ALA A 207 6.97 -1.43 -9.50
N SER A 208 5.97 -1.71 -10.34
CA SER A 208 6.17 -1.93 -11.78
C SER A 208 6.61 -0.64 -12.49
N MET A 209 6.03 0.51 -12.10
CA MET A 209 6.40 1.82 -12.62
C MET A 209 7.85 2.19 -12.28
N LEU A 210 8.29 1.93 -11.03
CA LEU A 210 9.67 2.17 -10.60
C LEU A 210 10.69 1.48 -11.52
N LEU A 211 10.40 0.23 -11.90
CA LEU A 211 11.24 -0.56 -12.80
C LEU A 211 11.11 -0.10 -14.26
N GLY A 212 9.88 0.12 -14.74
CA GLY A 212 9.61 0.50 -16.12
C GLY A 212 10.21 1.85 -16.52
N GLU A 213 10.22 2.81 -15.60
CA GLU A 213 10.79 4.14 -15.80
C GLU A 213 12.29 4.21 -15.47
N GLY A 214 12.91 3.12 -15.01
CA GLY A 214 14.32 3.11 -14.59
C GLY A 214 14.61 4.09 -13.45
N TRP A 215 13.64 4.30 -12.56
CA TRP A 215 13.76 5.22 -11.43
C TRP A 215 14.59 4.65 -10.28
N ILE A 216 14.59 3.32 -10.18
CA ILE A 216 15.50 2.56 -9.32
C ILE A 216 16.45 1.75 -10.19
N PHE A 217 17.69 1.61 -9.69
CA PHE A 217 18.78 0.87 -10.34
C PHE A 217 19.22 1.49 -11.69
N LYS A 218 20.32 2.24 -11.64
CA LYS A 218 21.05 2.77 -12.82
C LYS A 218 22.40 2.10 -12.94
#